data_AF-A0A148KMC8-F1
#
_entry.id   AF-A0A148KMC8-F1
#
_cell.length_a   1.000
_cell.length_b   1.000
_cell.length_c   1.000
_cell.angle_alpha   90.00
_cell.angle_beta   90.00
_cell.angle_gamma   90.00
#
_symmetry.space_group_name_H-M   'P 1'
#
loop_
_entity.id
_entity.type
_entity.pdbx_description
1 polymer ?
#
loop_
_entity_poly.entity_id
_entity_poly.type
_entity_poly.pdbx_seq_one_letter_code
_entity_poly.pdbx_strand_id
1 'polypeptide(L)'
;MITFDYNNIHFDKESPSQLLYSNAQLSPSLYEIFMKKTLIALYCLGLLQGCNLDLNSDSSDQNLSFNYDFESGAQGWIAGFSDYPSDYDDLSIYELASGVMTLPADTSKHGFYLAGHNRSDDLFMFIKTKVTGLQASSRYIASVKIDLLSDKGEDCFGIGGSPGSSVYIKFGFADVEPKQAEYYMNIDKGNQLAGGTNANTLGDIVVKGEECEIGRFLPKVIASTSENHLELTSNADGSIWLFVGSDSGFEGLTQLYYDNITITLTPAS
;
A
#
# COMPACT_ATOMS: atom_id res chain seq x y z
N MET A 1 -3.76 62.39 25.14
CA MET A 1 -4.03 63.66 24.42
C MET A 1 -2.87 63.78 23.44
N ILE A 2 -3.00 63.54 22.14
CA ILE A 2 -4.08 63.92 21.21
C ILE A 2 -4.67 62.69 20.48
N THR A 3 -5.85 62.86 19.88
CA THR A 3 -6.69 61.86 19.18
C THR A 3 -6.31 61.62 17.72
N PHE A 4 -6.66 60.45 17.19
CA PHE A 4 -6.72 60.18 15.74
C PHE A 4 -8.13 60.46 15.22
N ASP A 5 -8.25 60.97 14.00
CA ASP A 5 -9.51 61.20 13.30
C ASP A 5 -9.49 60.51 11.93
N TYR A 6 -10.63 59.97 11.51
CA TYR A 6 -10.80 59.11 10.33
C TYR A 6 -11.92 59.72 9.47
N ASN A 7 -11.63 60.23 8.28
CA ASN A 7 -12.68 60.53 7.30
C ASN A 7 -12.19 60.61 5.84
N ASN A 8 -12.85 59.83 4.99
CA ASN A 8 -13.27 60.09 3.60
C ASN A 8 -12.27 60.60 2.56
N ILE A 9 -12.06 59.77 1.53
CA ILE A 9 -11.83 60.25 0.16
C ILE A 9 -12.85 59.57 -0.77
N HIS A 10 -13.53 60.40 -1.56
CA HIS A 10 -14.53 60.04 -2.57
C HIS A 10 -13.87 60.12 -3.95
N PHE A 11 -14.26 59.28 -4.91
CA PHE A 11 -13.91 59.50 -6.33
C PHE A 11 -15.09 59.16 -7.23
N ASP A 12 -15.47 60.13 -8.04
CA ASP A 12 -16.61 60.08 -8.95
C ASP A 12 -16.33 59.34 -10.26
N LYS A 13 -17.42 58.91 -10.91
CA LYS A 13 -17.44 58.43 -12.30
C LYS A 13 -17.16 59.57 -13.27
N GLU A 14 -16.61 59.26 -14.45
CA GLU A 14 -17.17 59.71 -15.75
C GLU A 14 -16.67 58.85 -16.93
N SER A 15 -17.49 58.82 -18.00
CA SER A 15 -17.26 58.33 -19.37
C SER A 15 -18.32 59.05 -20.24
N PRO A 16 -18.19 59.28 -21.57
CA PRO A 16 -17.91 58.23 -22.57
C PRO A 16 -17.30 58.73 -23.93
N SER A 17 -17.57 57.97 -25.01
CA SER A 17 -17.32 58.19 -26.46
C SER A 17 -15.91 57.84 -26.98
N GLN A 18 -15.68 56.84 -27.86
CA GLN A 18 -16.27 56.36 -29.14
C GLN A 18 -15.64 56.96 -30.41
N LEU A 19 -15.01 56.09 -31.22
CA LEU A 19 -14.85 56.22 -32.67
C LEU A 19 -14.73 54.83 -33.34
N LEU A 20 -15.01 54.77 -34.66
CA LEU A 20 -15.38 53.59 -35.47
C LEU A 20 -14.60 53.56 -36.81
N TYR A 21 -14.58 52.54 -37.69
CA TYR A 21 -15.23 51.21 -37.83
C TYR A 21 -14.40 50.39 -38.87
N SER A 22 -14.26 49.05 -38.77
CA SER A 22 -14.12 48.18 -39.98
C SER A 22 -14.29 46.66 -39.70
N ASN A 23 -14.79 45.91 -40.69
CA ASN A 23 -15.17 44.48 -40.61
C ASN A 23 -14.30 43.57 -41.50
N ALA A 24 -14.11 42.30 -41.08
CA ALA A 24 -14.05 41.08 -41.92
C ALA A 24 -13.78 39.88 -40.98
N GLN A 25 -14.72 38.98 -40.65
CA GLN A 25 -15.40 37.91 -41.42
C GLN A 25 -14.96 36.51 -40.90
N LEU A 26 -15.92 35.63 -40.64
CA LEU A 26 -15.77 34.32 -39.97
C LEU A 26 -15.55 33.16 -40.95
N SER A 27 -14.95 32.05 -40.49
CA SER A 27 -15.10 30.71 -41.08
C SER A 27 -15.06 29.58 -40.02
N PRO A 28 -15.63 28.37 -40.29
CA PRO A 28 -16.20 27.52 -39.23
C PRO A 28 -15.38 26.27 -38.83
N SER A 29 -16.02 25.41 -38.02
CA SER A 29 -15.50 24.29 -37.22
C SER A 29 -14.92 23.07 -37.96
N LEU A 30 -14.03 22.36 -37.24
CA LEU A 30 -13.29 21.15 -37.65
C LEU A 30 -14.11 19.85 -37.84
N TYR A 31 -15.39 19.92 -38.20
CA TYR A 31 -16.24 18.73 -38.42
C TYR A 31 -16.16 18.14 -39.84
N GLU A 32 -15.34 18.73 -40.73
CA GLU A 32 -15.22 18.41 -42.15
C GLU A 32 -13.76 18.16 -42.57
N ILE A 33 -13.13 17.09 -42.05
CA ILE A 33 -11.97 16.47 -42.71
C ILE A 33 -12.37 15.05 -43.11
N PHE A 34 -12.45 14.85 -44.43
CA PHE A 34 -13.16 13.76 -45.08
C PHE A 34 -12.64 12.35 -44.76
N MET A 35 -13.58 11.45 -44.47
CA MET A 35 -13.43 10.03 -44.81
C MET A 35 -13.18 9.86 -46.31
N LYS A 36 -12.08 9.21 -46.71
CA LYS A 36 -12.08 8.33 -47.89
C LYS A 36 -10.96 7.28 -47.93
N LYS A 37 -11.35 6.07 -47.51
CA LYS A 37 -11.06 4.78 -48.17
C LYS A 37 -9.72 4.60 -48.90
N THR A 38 -8.85 3.79 -48.32
CA THR A 38 -7.97 2.89 -49.09
C THR A 38 -8.00 1.50 -48.46
N LEU A 39 -8.70 0.55 -49.10
CA LEU A 39 -8.49 -0.87 -48.80
C LEU A 39 -7.22 -1.32 -49.51
N ILE A 40 -6.30 -1.95 -48.79
CA ILE A 40 -5.35 -2.91 -49.36
C ILE A 40 -5.41 -4.16 -48.47
N ALA A 41 -6.06 -5.20 -48.99
CA ALA A 41 -6.05 -6.53 -48.40
C ALA A 41 -5.27 -7.46 -49.33
N LEU A 42 -4.12 -7.97 -48.88
CA LEU A 42 -3.51 -9.15 -49.49
C LEU A 42 -2.66 -9.94 -48.48
N TYR A 43 -3.29 -10.95 -47.89
CA TYR A 43 -2.77 -12.31 -47.74
C TYR A 43 -1.26 -12.49 -47.44
N CYS A 44 -0.93 -12.66 -46.16
CA CYS A 44 0.16 -13.56 -45.75
C CYS A 44 -0.48 -14.74 -44.98
N LEU A 45 -0.55 -15.89 -45.65
CA LEU A 45 -1.04 -17.15 -45.07
C LEU A 45 0.17 -17.99 -44.63
N GLY A 46 0.13 -18.51 -43.40
CA GLY A 46 1.26 -19.19 -42.75
C GLY A 46 2.06 -18.21 -41.87
N LEU A 47 2.38 -18.53 -40.61
CA LEU A 47 2.47 -19.86 -40.00
C LEU A 47 1.51 -20.01 -38.81
N LEU A 48 0.59 -20.98 -38.88
CA LEU A 48 0.01 -21.58 -37.68
C LEU A 48 1.09 -22.47 -37.05
N GLN A 49 1.96 -21.89 -36.22
CA GLN A 49 2.66 -22.70 -35.23
C GLN A 49 1.64 -23.06 -34.16
N GLY A 50 1.16 -24.30 -34.22
CA GLY A 50 0.44 -24.88 -33.10
C GLY A 50 1.40 -25.02 -31.93
N CYS A 51 1.23 -24.20 -30.89
CA CYS A 51 1.47 -24.73 -29.57
C CYS A 51 0.52 -25.91 -29.40
N ASN A 52 1.07 -27.11 -29.22
CA ASN A 52 0.38 -28.12 -28.43
C ASN A 52 0.27 -27.52 -27.02
N LEU A 53 -0.82 -26.80 -26.77
CA LEU A 53 -1.37 -26.68 -25.44
C LEU A 53 -1.92 -28.07 -25.12
N ASP A 54 -1.05 -28.93 -24.60
CA ASP A 54 -1.49 -30.06 -23.81
C ASP A 54 -2.31 -29.46 -22.66
N LEU A 55 -3.64 -29.59 -22.78
CA LEU A 55 -4.57 -29.27 -21.71
C LEU A 55 -4.46 -30.35 -20.64
N ASN A 56 -3.32 -30.35 -19.95
CA ASN A 56 -3.17 -30.97 -18.64
C ASN A 56 -4.03 -30.14 -17.67
N SER A 57 -5.32 -30.46 -17.64
CA SER A 57 -6.30 -29.94 -16.69
C SER A 57 -6.07 -30.56 -15.31
N ASP A 58 -4.87 -30.35 -14.76
CA ASP A 58 -4.37 -31.01 -13.55
C ASP A 58 -3.46 -30.06 -12.74
N SER A 59 -3.89 -28.80 -12.64
CA SER A 59 -3.17 -27.71 -11.96
C SER A 59 -3.96 -27.05 -10.82
N SER A 60 -5.03 -27.69 -10.32
CA SER A 60 -5.83 -27.18 -9.18
C SER A 60 -5.16 -27.38 -7.82
N ASP A 61 -4.22 -28.34 -7.71
CA ASP A 61 -3.54 -28.73 -6.46
C ASP A 61 -2.09 -28.24 -6.35
N GLN A 62 -1.65 -27.32 -7.22
CA GLN A 62 -0.28 -26.79 -7.17
C GLN A 62 -0.18 -25.57 -6.23
N ASN A 63 0.81 -25.58 -5.35
CA ASN A 63 1.10 -24.44 -4.47
C ASN A 63 1.54 -23.23 -5.30
N LEU A 64 0.87 -22.09 -5.10
CA LEU A 64 1.19 -20.83 -5.76
C LEU A 64 2.13 -20.04 -4.86
N SER A 65 3.37 -19.82 -5.30
CA SER A 65 4.38 -19.05 -4.56
C SER A 65 4.67 -17.72 -5.24
N PHE A 66 4.68 -16.65 -4.46
CA PHE A 66 4.90 -15.27 -4.89
C PHE A 66 6.07 -14.70 -4.10
N ASN A 67 7.04 -14.09 -4.78
CA ASN A 67 8.20 -13.48 -4.14
C ASN A 67 8.32 -11.99 -4.54
N TYR A 68 8.53 -11.14 -3.54
CA TYR A 68 8.61 -9.69 -3.69
C TYR A 68 9.86 -9.19 -2.96
N ASP A 69 10.91 -8.93 -3.73
CA ASP A 69 12.23 -8.44 -3.32
C ASP A 69 12.42 -6.92 -3.52
N PHE A 70 11.43 -6.24 -4.12
CA PHE A 70 11.36 -4.79 -4.33
C PHE A 70 12.50 -4.14 -5.16
N GLU A 71 13.47 -4.92 -5.64
CA GLU A 71 14.57 -4.46 -6.50
C GLU A 71 14.11 -3.90 -7.85
N SER A 72 12.90 -4.26 -8.29
CA SER A 72 12.25 -3.69 -9.48
C SER A 72 11.09 -2.76 -9.13
N GLY A 73 11.20 -2.06 -8.00
CA GLY A 73 10.17 -1.15 -7.48
C GLY A 73 9.07 -1.89 -6.73
N ALA A 74 7.91 -1.26 -6.58
CA ALA A 74 6.88 -1.72 -5.64
C ALA A 74 6.24 -3.09 -5.97
N GLN A 75 6.47 -3.65 -7.17
CA GLN A 75 6.00 -4.99 -7.57
C GLN A 75 4.50 -5.27 -7.28
N GLY A 76 3.67 -4.24 -7.44
CA GLY A 76 2.21 -4.29 -7.22
C GLY A 76 1.76 -3.97 -5.80
N TRP A 77 2.68 -3.82 -4.83
CA TRP A 77 2.36 -3.42 -3.47
C TRP A 77 2.09 -1.92 -3.35
N ILE A 78 1.11 -1.57 -2.52
CA ILE A 78 0.68 -0.19 -2.26
C ILE A 78 0.65 0.00 -0.74
N ALA A 79 1.20 1.11 -0.26
CA ALA A 79 1.17 1.46 1.17
C ALA A 79 -0.23 1.90 1.62
N GLY A 80 -0.49 1.72 2.91
CA GLY A 80 -1.66 2.20 3.61
C GLY A 80 -1.36 2.41 5.08
N PHE A 81 -2.18 3.26 5.70
CA PHE A 81 -2.13 3.57 7.12
C PHE A 81 -3.57 3.59 7.62
N SER A 82 -3.81 3.22 8.88
CA SER A 82 -5.09 3.37 9.55
C SER A 82 -4.88 3.50 11.06
N ASP A 83 -5.99 3.59 11.80
CA ASP A 83 -6.03 3.59 13.25
C ASP A 83 -5.37 4.87 13.81
N TYR A 84 -5.65 5.96 13.10
CA TYR A 84 -5.35 7.36 13.43
C TYR A 84 -6.55 8.23 13.00
N PRO A 85 -6.79 9.40 13.61
CA PRO A 85 -7.89 10.30 13.22
C PRO A 85 -7.61 10.93 11.85
N SER A 86 -8.26 10.43 10.80
CA SER A 86 -8.06 10.89 9.41
C SER A 86 -8.55 12.32 9.13
N ASP A 87 -9.31 12.91 10.04
CA ASP A 87 -9.90 14.25 9.99
C ASP A 87 -9.18 15.28 10.89
N TYR A 88 -8.02 14.92 11.45
CA TYR A 88 -7.26 15.77 12.35
C TYR A 88 -6.57 16.95 11.62
N ASP A 89 -6.56 18.13 12.27
CA ASP A 89 -6.06 19.39 11.69
C ASP A 89 -4.58 19.34 11.24
N ASP A 90 -3.75 18.54 11.91
CA ASP A 90 -2.33 18.37 11.59
C ASP A 90 -1.91 16.89 11.59
N LEU A 91 -2.07 16.23 10.44
CA LEU A 91 -1.59 14.87 10.23
C LEU A 91 -0.05 14.74 10.17
N SER A 92 0.71 15.85 10.13
CA SER A 92 2.17 15.77 10.03
C SER A 92 2.83 15.23 11.31
N ILE A 93 2.15 15.34 12.46
CA ILE A 93 2.61 14.80 13.75
C ILE A 93 2.71 13.27 13.80
N TYR A 94 2.07 12.60 12.83
CA TYR A 94 2.14 11.15 12.63
C TYR A 94 3.30 10.72 11.72
N GLU A 95 4.05 11.66 11.12
CA GLU A 95 5.27 11.41 10.34
C GLU A 95 5.16 10.26 9.31
N LEU A 96 3.97 10.07 8.74
CA LEU A 96 3.65 8.94 7.86
C LEU A 96 4.47 9.01 6.57
N ALA A 97 5.31 7.99 6.34
CA ALA A 97 6.18 7.91 5.17
C ALA A 97 6.20 6.49 4.60
N SER A 98 6.28 6.38 3.27
CA SER A 98 6.32 5.09 2.59
C SER A 98 6.99 5.18 1.22
N GLY A 99 7.45 4.04 0.71
CA GLY A 99 7.93 3.90 -0.66
C GLY A 99 9.02 2.84 -0.78
N VAL A 100 9.41 2.51 -2.02
CA VAL A 100 10.60 1.66 -2.23
C VAL A 100 11.85 2.53 -2.08
N MET A 101 12.75 2.12 -1.20
CA MET A 101 13.97 2.85 -0.82
C MET A 101 15.16 1.90 -0.78
N THR A 102 16.38 2.42 -0.92
CA THR A 102 17.61 1.63 -0.71
C THR A 102 17.71 1.16 0.74
N LEU A 103 18.14 -0.09 0.96
CA LEU A 103 18.26 -0.60 2.33
C LEU A 103 19.41 0.08 3.10
N PRO A 104 19.23 0.39 4.40
CA PRO A 104 20.25 1.08 5.20
C PRO A 104 21.52 0.25 5.46
N ALA A 105 21.42 -1.09 5.39
CA ALA A 105 22.56 -2.00 5.57
C ALA A 105 23.29 -2.34 4.25
N ASP A 106 22.62 -2.19 3.10
CA ASP A 106 23.16 -2.46 1.77
C ASP A 106 22.49 -1.52 0.75
N THR A 107 23.17 -0.45 0.38
CA THR A 107 22.64 0.56 -0.55
C THR A 107 22.60 0.09 -2.02
N SER A 108 23.02 -1.15 -2.31
CA SER A 108 22.84 -1.76 -3.63
C SER A 108 21.49 -2.49 -3.78
N LYS A 109 20.82 -2.74 -2.64
CA LYS A 109 19.50 -3.36 -2.53
C LYS A 109 18.40 -2.34 -2.26
N HIS A 110 17.16 -2.73 -2.54
CA HIS A 110 15.96 -1.99 -2.21
C HIS A 110 15.05 -2.77 -1.26
N GLY A 111 14.14 -2.07 -0.60
CA GLY A 111 13.05 -2.66 0.17
C GLY A 111 11.88 -1.69 0.24
N PHE A 112 10.72 -2.21 0.63
CA PHE A 112 9.57 -1.35 0.89
C PHE A 112 9.72 -0.72 2.28
N TYR A 113 9.85 0.59 2.34
CA TYR A 113 9.90 1.36 3.58
C TYR A 113 8.50 1.74 4.05
N LEU A 114 8.24 1.61 5.35
CA LEU A 114 7.12 2.22 6.07
C LEU A 114 7.65 2.91 7.32
N ALA A 115 7.11 4.09 7.63
CA ALA A 115 7.32 4.76 8.91
C ALA A 115 6.11 5.57 9.34
N GLY A 116 6.02 5.78 10.65
CA GLY A 116 4.97 6.54 11.29
C GLY A 116 5.22 6.71 12.78
N HIS A 117 4.90 7.89 13.29
CA HIS A 117 4.91 8.26 14.68
C HIS A 117 3.51 8.01 15.25
N ASN A 118 3.37 6.93 16.01
CA ASN A 118 2.10 6.59 16.64
C ASN A 118 1.72 7.63 17.70
N ARG A 119 0.57 8.27 17.53
CA ARG A 119 -0.06 9.17 18.52
C ARG A 119 -1.45 8.68 18.95
N SER A 120 -1.79 7.44 18.59
CA SER A 120 -3.11 6.83 18.74
C SER A 120 -3.12 5.56 19.61
N ASP A 121 -1.95 5.09 20.07
CA ASP A 121 -1.75 3.79 20.76
C ASP A 121 -2.17 2.55 19.94
N ASP A 122 -2.39 2.73 18.62
CA ASP A 122 -2.93 1.69 17.71
C ASP A 122 -2.51 1.88 16.24
N LEU A 123 -1.59 2.81 15.91
CA LEU A 123 -1.24 3.13 14.51
C LEU A 123 -0.87 1.87 13.71
N PHE A 124 -1.67 1.56 12.68
CA PHE A 124 -1.43 0.43 11.80
C PHE A 124 -0.83 0.90 10.47
N MET A 125 0.40 0.47 10.21
CA MET A 125 1.13 0.75 8.96
C MET A 125 1.17 -0.53 8.14
N PHE A 126 0.76 -0.50 6.86
CA PHE A 126 0.71 -1.71 6.05
C PHE A 126 1.05 -1.49 4.58
N ILE A 127 1.39 -2.58 3.92
CA ILE A 127 1.39 -2.71 2.47
C ILE A 127 0.38 -3.78 2.06
N LYS A 128 -0.28 -3.56 0.93
CA LYS A 128 -1.28 -4.47 0.34
C LYS A 128 -0.99 -4.73 -1.13
N THR A 129 -1.39 -5.89 -1.62
CA THR A 129 -1.38 -6.24 -3.05
C THR A 129 -2.60 -7.06 -3.43
N LYS A 130 -3.07 -6.96 -4.68
CA LYS A 130 -4.17 -7.78 -5.21
C LYS A 130 -3.60 -8.94 -6.01
N VAL A 131 -3.77 -10.15 -5.50
CA VAL A 131 -3.47 -11.38 -6.25
C VAL A 131 -4.66 -11.71 -7.16
N THR A 132 -4.39 -12.15 -8.38
CA THR A 132 -5.40 -12.48 -9.41
C THR A 132 -5.00 -13.73 -10.17
N GLY A 133 -5.97 -14.46 -10.73
CA GLY A 133 -5.72 -15.70 -11.47
C GLY A 133 -5.69 -16.95 -10.59
N LEU A 134 -6.20 -16.83 -9.35
CA LEU A 134 -6.53 -17.98 -8.51
C LEU A 134 -7.74 -18.72 -9.11
N GLN A 135 -7.94 -19.97 -8.69
CA GLN A 135 -9.20 -20.65 -8.95
C GLN A 135 -10.32 -19.88 -8.24
N ALA A 136 -11.42 -19.57 -8.93
CA ALA A 136 -12.51 -18.76 -8.37
C ALA A 136 -13.21 -19.47 -7.20
N SER A 137 -13.66 -18.71 -6.20
CA SER A 137 -14.42 -19.21 -5.04
C SER A 137 -13.82 -20.43 -4.33
N SER A 138 -12.48 -20.49 -4.28
CA SER A 138 -11.73 -21.67 -3.85
C SER A 138 -10.92 -21.39 -2.58
N ARG A 139 -10.81 -22.39 -1.71
CA ARG A 139 -10.14 -22.27 -0.41
C ARG A 139 -8.63 -22.44 -0.55
N TYR A 140 -7.88 -21.64 0.20
CA TYR A 140 -6.43 -21.72 0.29
C TYR A 140 -5.96 -21.55 1.73
N ILE A 141 -4.93 -22.30 2.11
CA ILE A 141 -4.07 -21.99 3.25
C ILE A 141 -2.98 -21.05 2.76
N ALA A 142 -2.95 -19.83 3.28
CA ALA A 142 -1.94 -18.84 3.00
C ALA A 142 -0.86 -18.82 4.10
N SER A 143 0.39 -18.87 3.67
CA SER A 143 1.58 -18.76 4.51
C SER A 143 2.50 -17.67 3.99
N VAL A 144 3.30 -17.07 4.87
CA VAL A 144 4.20 -15.96 4.52
C VAL A 144 5.54 -16.08 5.26
N LYS A 145 6.60 -15.63 4.60
CA LYS A 145 7.91 -15.29 5.17
C LYS A 145 8.22 -13.85 4.82
N ILE A 146 8.65 -13.09 5.81
CA ILE A 146 9.02 -11.68 5.73
C ILE A 146 10.46 -11.57 6.21
N ASP A 147 11.32 -11.04 5.34
CA ASP A 147 12.65 -10.56 5.68
C ASP A 147 12.53 -9.05 5.91
N LEU A 148 12.63 -8.65 7.18
CA LEU A 148 12.39 -7.31 7.71
C LEU A 148 13.71 -6.72 8.21
N LEU A 149 13.85 -5.40 8.17
CA LEU A 149 14.88 -4.69 8.93
C LEU A 149 14.22 -3.86 10.04
N SER A 150 14.73 -4.00 11.26
CA SER A 150 14.27 -3.32 12.47
C SER A 150 15.47 -2.74 13.23
N ASP A 151 15.27 -1.64 13.94
CA ASP A 151 16.26 -0.98 14.80
C ASP A 151 15.94 -1.17 16.31
N LYS A 152 14.98 -2.03 16.65
CA LYS A 152 14.46 -2.21 18.02
C LYS A 152 14.92 -3.52 18.65
N GLY A 153 15.62 -3.41 19.79
CA GLY A 153 16.14 -4.55 20.55
C GLY A 153 15.22 -5.03 21.67
N GLU A 154 15.79 -5.80 22.60
CA GLU A 154 15.07 -6.41 23.74
C GLU A 154 14.94 -5.43 24.94
N ASP A 155 13.99 -5.75 25.85
CA ASP A 155 13.76 -5.07 27.14
C ASP A 155 13.58 -3.53 27.10
N CYS A 156 13.13 -2.98 25.97
CA CYS A 156 12.78 -1.56 25.85
C CYS A 156 11.53 -1.18 26.66
N PHE A 157 11.61 -0.05 27.35
CA PHE A 157 10.46 0.67 27.92
C PHE A 157 10.05 1.82 27.01
N GLY A 158 8.75 1.97 26.74
CA GLY A 158 8.18 3.07 25.97
C GLY A 158 6.86 3.57 26.55
N ILE A 159 6.23 4.51 25.85
CA ILE A 159 4.90 5.06 26.17
C ILE A 159 3.87 4.24 25.37
N GLY A 160 2.70 3.96 25.95
CA GLY A 160 1.78 2.89 25.51
C GLY A 160 2.34 1.50 25.78
N GLY A 161 3.48 1.19 25.15
CA GLY A 161 4.11 -0.12 25.13
C GLY A 161 5.59 -0.06 24.73
N SER A 162 6.17 -1.23 24.49
CA SER A 162 7.59 -1.38 24.13
C SER A 162 7.85 -1.06 22.65
N PRO A 163 8.85 -0.21 22.32
CA PRO A 163 9.27 0.10 20.95
C PRO A 163 9.42 -1.11 20.01
N GLY A 164 9.85 -2.26 20.54
CA GLY A 164 9.93 -3.51 19.80
C GLY A 164 8.77 -4.46 20.11
N SER A 165 8.61 -4.84 21.39
CA SER A 165 7.72 -5.94 21.80
C SER A 165 6.22 -5.61 21.78
N SER A 166 5.85 -4.35 21.57
CA SER A 166 4.46 -3.89 21.41
C SER A 166 4.14 -3.43 19.98
N VAL A 167 5.02 -3.72 19.03
CA VAL A 167 4.79 -3.48 17.59
C VAL A 167 4.71 -4.83 16.88
N TYR A 168 3.50 -5.21 16.51
CA TYR A 168 3.16 -6.56 16.06
C TYR A 168 3.01 -6.64 14.55
N ILE A 169 3.80 -7.51 13.91
CA ILE A 169 3.65 -7.80 12.49
C ILE A 169 2.45 -8.74 12.30
N LYS A 170 1.52 -8.31 11.45
CA LYS A 170 0.33 -9.05 11.01
C LYS A 170 0.43 -9.39 9.54
N PHE A 171 -0.13 -10.54 9.18
CA PHE A 171 -0.43 -10.92 7.79
C PHE A 171 -1.92 -11.19 7.70
N GLY A 172 -2.54 -10.74 6.60
CA GLY A 172 -3.98 -10.79 6.43
C GLY A 172 -4.43 -10.83 4.98
N PHE A 173 -5.74 -11.04 4.81
CA PHE A 173 -6.42 -11.10 3.52
C PHE A 173 -7.77 -10.37 3.55
N ALA A 174 -8.26 -9.99 2.38
CA ALA A 174 -9.59 -9.43 2.20
C ALA A 174 -10.16 -9.71 0.81
N ASP A 175 -11.49 -9.83 0.72
CA ASP A 175 -12.25 -9.88 -0.53
C ASP A 175 -12.28 -8.50 -1.21
N VAL A 176 -12.42 -7.44 -0.41
CA VAL A 176 -12.32 -6.02 -0.77
C VAL A 176 -10.91 -5.47 -0.58
N GLU A 177 -10.63 -4.28 -1.14
CA GLU A 177 -9.36 -3.60 -0.93
C GLU A 177 -9.18 -3.15 0.54
N PRO A 178 -8.12 -3.56 1.24
CA PRO A 178 -7.81 -3.08 2.59
C PRO A 178 -7.51 -1.57 2.58
N LYS A 179 -8.18 -0.79 3.42
CA LYS A 179 -7.94 0.66 3.57
C LYS A 179 -8.53 1.17 4.88
N GLN A 180 -8.10 2.34 5.30
CA GLN A 180 -8.77 3.08 6.35
C GLN A 180 -10.23 3.41 5.95
N ALA A 181 -11.12 3.30 6.93
CA ALA A 181 -12.51 3.72 6.91
C ALA A 181 -12.79 4.45 8.23
N GLU A 182 -12.92 5.77 8.15
CA GLU A 182 -12.92 6.66 9.33
C GLU A 182 -11.63 6.49 10.15
N TYR A 183 -11.71 6.04 11.40
CA TYR A 183 -10.53 5.79 12.22
C TYR A 183 -9.82 4.48 11.84
N TYR A 184 -10.57 3.37 11.82
CA TYR A 184 -10.05 1.99 11.70
C TYR A 184 -9.85 1.54 10.25
N MET A 185 -9.40 0.30 10.05
CA MET A 185 -9.53 -0.38 8.75
C MET A 185 -10.99 -0.72 8.38
N ASN A 186 -11.25 -0.91 7.09
CA ASN A 186 -12.49 -1.49 6.56
C ASN A 186 -12.60 -3.03 6.71
N ILE A 187 -11.69 -3.64 7.47
CA ILE A 187 -11.55 -5.09 7.68
C ILE A 187 -11.07 -5.36 9.11
N ASP A 188 -11.32 -6.56 9.65
CA ASP A 188 -10.96 -6.91 11.03
C ASP A 188 -9.54 -7.53 11.10
N LYS A 189 -8.54 -6.65 11.26
CA LYS A 189 -7.14 -7.05 11.52
C LYS A 189 -6.89 -7.52 12.97
N GLY A 190 -7.89 -7.46 13.84
CA GLY A 190 -7.71 -7.52 15.29
C GLY A 190 -7.09 -6.24 15.85
N ASN A 191 -6.51 -6.33 17.04
CA ASN A 191 -5.92 -5.19 17.75
C ASN A 191 -4.63 -5.63 18.46
N GLN A 192 -3.53 -4.92 18.24
CA GLN A 192 -2.22 -5.21 18.82
C GLN A 192 -1.86 -6.70 18.65
N LEU A 193 -1.56 -7.41 19.75
CA LEU A 193 -1.21 -8.83 19.73
C LEU A 193 -2.35 -9.72 19.22
N ALA A 194 -3.61 -9.35 19.42
CA ALA A 194 -4.76 -10.18 19.05
C ALA A 194 -5.00 -10.16 17.54
N GLY A 195 -5.12 -11.35 16.93
CA GLY A 195 -5.60 -11.50 15.56
C GLY A 195 -7.10 -11.17 15.43
N GLY A 196 -7.55 -10.93 14.20
CA GLY A 196 -8.95 -10.75 13.83
C GLY A 196 -9.32 -11.67 12.67
N THR A 197 -10.58 -11.61 12.22
CA THR A 197 -11.10 -12.48 11.16
C THR A 197 -10.42 -12.31 9.80
N ASN A 198 -9.75 -11.18 9.55
CA ASN A 198 -8.99 -10.90 8.34
C ASN A 198 -7.46 -10.98 8.51
N ALA A 199 -6.91 -11.07 9.73
CA ALA A 199 -5.46 -11.11 9.93
C ALA A 199 -5.00 -11.83 11.20
N ASN A 200 -3.88 -12.54 11.08
CA ASN A 200 -3.19 -13.18 12.19
C ASN A 200 -1.89 -12.46 12.53
N THR A 201 -1.57 -12.40 13.82
CA THR A 201 -0.30 -11.86 14.32
C THR A 201 0.81 -12.90 14.16
N LEU A 202 1.92 -12.50 13.54
CA LEU A 202 3.08 -13.35 13.27
C LEU A 202 4.16 -13.26 14.36
N GLY A 203 4.26 -12.10 15.02
CA GLY A 203 5.26 -11.80 16.05
C GLY A 203 5.49 -10.30 16.19
N ASP A 204 6.45 -9.90 17.02
CA ASP A 204 6.90 -8.51 17.20
C ASP A 204 8.01 -8.12 16.19
N ILE A 205 8.53 -6.89 16.26
CA ILE A 205 9.69 -6.42 15.47
C ILE A 205 11.06 -6.52 16.18
N VAL A 206 11.13 -7.13 17.38
CA VAL A 206 12.35 -7.21 18.20
C VAL A 206 13.48 -7.99 17.54
N VAL A 207 14.66 -7.39 17.41
CA VAL A 207 15.88 -8.11 17.04
C VAL A 207 16.48 -8.74 18.31
N LYS A 208 16.36 -10.07 18.42
CA LYS A 208 16.72 -10.82 19.64
C LYS A 208 18.23 -10.80 19.90
N GLY A 209 18.62 -10.64 21.16
CA GLY A 209 20.01 -10.58 21.61
C GLY A 209 20.70 -9.23 21.38
N GLU A 210 19.98 -8.20 20.93
CA GLU A 210 20.48 -6.81 20.85
C GLU A 210 19.89 -5.96 21.97
N GLU A 211 20.67 -5.00 22.48
CA GLU A 211 20.22 -4.01 23.46
C GLU A 211 19.09 -3.14 22.87
N CYS A 212 18.21 -2.62 23.73
CA CYS A 212 17.01 -1.87 23.35
C CYS A 212 17.22 -0.87 22.18
N GLU A 213 18.23 0.00 22.28
CA GLU A 213 18.60 0.95 21.24
C GLU A 213 19.76 0.41 20.40
N ILE A 214 19.45 -0.22 19.26
CA ILE A 214 20.45 -0.87 18.39
C ILE A 214 21.33 0.16 17.65
N GLY A 215 20.80 1.37 17.42
CA GLY A 215 21.48 2.46 16.71
C GLY A 215 21.71 2.23 15.21
N ARG A 216 21.21 1.11 14.67
CA ARG A 216 21.26 0.71 13.26
C ARG A 216 20.14 -0.29 12.98
N PHE A 217 19.73 -0.38 11.72
CA PHE A 217 18.81 -1.42 11.27
C PHE A 217 19.54 -2.77 11.13
N LEU A 218 18.90 -3.84 11.62
CA LEU A 218 19.37 -5.21 11.54
C LEU A 218 18.30 -6.13 10.94
N PRO A 219 18.69 -7.21 10.25
CA PRO A 219 17.76 -8.15 9.64
C PRO A 219 17.05 -9.00 10.70
N LYS A 220 15.74 -9.16 10.52
CA LYS A 220 14.85 -10.04 11.28
C LYS A 220 13.99 -10.84 10.30
N VAL A 221 13.90 -12.14 10.50
CA VAL A 221 12.96 -13.00 9.76
C VAL A 221 11.72 -13.27 10.59
N ILE A 222 10.55 -13.07 10.00
CA ILE A 222 9.24 -13.39 10.59
C ILE A 222 8.51 -14.31 9.61
N ALA A 223 7.93 -15.41 10.07
CA ALA A 223 7.21 -16.34 9.21
C ALA A 223 5.97 -16.89 9.91
N SER A 224 4.94 -17.20 9.14
CA SER A 224 3.77 -17.93 9.63
C SER A 224 4.12 -19.37 10.00
N THR A 225 3.58 -19.83 11.12
CA THR A 225 3.62 -21.22 11.58
C THR A 225 2.31 -21.93 11.23
N SER A 226 2.19 -23.21 11.61
CA SER A 226 0.92 -23.94 11.56
C SER A 226 -0.19 -23.36 12.44
N GLU A 227 0.12 -22.45 13.38
CA GLU A 227 -0.85 -21.89 14.34
C GLU A 227 -1.42 -20.52 13.90
N ASN A 228 -0.73 -19.81 13.01
CA ASN A 228 -1.11 -18.46 12.56
C ASN A 228 -1.11 -18.28 11.03
N HIS A 229 -1.12 -19.38 10.27
CA HIS A 229 -1.51 -19.36 8.85
C HIS A 229 -2.95 -18.84 8.69
N LEU A 230 -3.29 -18.39 7.48
CA LEU A 230 -4.65 -17.90 7.18
C LEU A 230 -5.38 -18.91 6.31
N GLU A 231 -6.61 -19.27 6.68
CA GLU A 231 -7.56 -19.88 5.75
C GLU A 231 -8.31 -18.75 5.03
N LEU A 232 -8.15 -18.66 3.71
CA LEU A 232 -8.85 -17.68 2.87
C LEU A 232 -9.65 -18.37 1.77
N THR A 233 -10.64 -17.67 1.22
CA THR A 233 -11.36 -18.09 0.02
C THR A 233 -11.22 -17.00 -1.03
N SER A 234 -10.79 -17.36 -2.24
CA SER A 234 -10.70 -16.41 -3.35
C SER A 234 -12.08 -15.90 -3.77
N ASN A 235 -12.11 -14.70 -4.32
CA ASN A 235 -13.30 -14.11 -4.92
C ASN A 235 -13.80 -14.91 -6.14
N ALA A 236 -15.04 -14.64 -6.55
CA ALA A 236 -15.64 -15.24 -7.75
C ALA A 236 -14.94 -14.85 -9.07
N ASP A 237 -14.10 -13.81 -9.07
CA ASP A 237 -13.22 -13.42 -10.20
C ASP A 237 -11.82 -14.06 -10.14
N GLY A 238 -11.57 -14.95 -9.17
CA GLY A 238 -10.24 -15.55 -8.96
C GLY A 238 -9.22 -14.58 -8.36
N SER A 239 -9.67 -13.59 -7.60
CA SER A 239 -8.79 -12.63 -6.91
C SER A 239 -8.86 -12.67 -5.40
N ILE A 240 -7.86 -12.11 -4.73
CA ILE A 240 -7.90 -11.81 -3.29
C ILE A 240 -6.94 -10.65 -3.01
N TRP A 241 -7.23 -9.81 -2.01
CA TRP A 241 -6.23 -8.90 -1.46
C TRP A 241 -5.46 -9.58 -0.34
N LEU A 242 -4.15 -9.37 -0.32
CA LEU A 242 -3.25 -9.76 0.76
C LEU A 242 -2.57 -8.51 1.31
N PHE A 243 -2.28 -8.50 2.61
CA PHE A 243 -1.56 -7.40 3.25
C PHE A 243 -0.63 -7.89 4.36
N VAL A 244 0.45 -7.13 4.55
CA VAL A 244 1.40 -7.26 5.66
C VAL A 244 1.52 -5.89 6.31
N GLY A 245 1.51 -5.82 7.63
CA GLY A 245 1.63 -4.55 8.34
C GLY A 245 2.06 -4.68 9.79
N SER A 246 2.39 -3.55 10.42
CA SER A 246 2.74 -3.43 11.83
C SER A 246 1.62 -2.71 12.59
N ASP A 247 1.12 -3.35 13.63
CA ASP A 247 0.11 -2.86 14.58
C ASP A 247 0.82 -2.44 15.87
N SER A 248 0.77 -1.15 16.21
CA SER A 248 1.64 -0.55 17.23
C SER A 248 0.86 -0.09 18.46
N GLY A 249 1.11 -0.74 19.58
CA GLY A 249 0.84 -0.21 20.92
C GLY A 249 2.01 0.56 21.51
N PHE A 250 2.96 1.03 20.70
CA PHE A 250 4.06 1.91 21.12
C PHE A 250 3.79 3.33 20.62
N GLU A 251 3.60 4.29 21.53
CA GLU A 251 3.44 5.71 21.23
C GLU A 251 4.81 6.35 20.90
N GLY A 252 5.27 6.15 19.67
CA GLY A 252 6.50 6.73 19.16
C GLY A 252 6.74 6.46 17.68
N LEU A 253 7.90 6.86 17.17
CA LEU A 253 8.31 6.62 15.78
C LEU A 253 8.76 5.16 15.58
N THR A 254 8.02 4.46 14.72
CA THR A 254 8.41 3.16 14.15
C THR A 254 8.85 3.36 12.70
N GLN A 255 9.94 2.72 12.30
CA GLN A 255 10.46 2.69 10.93
C GLN A 255 10.80 1.24 10.59
N LEU A 256 10.40 0.76 9.41
CA LEU A 256 10.59 -0.62 8.97
C LEU A 256 10.95 -0.66 7.48
N TYR A 257 11.82 -1.60 7.11
CA TYR A 257 12.07 -1.95 5.70
C TYR A 257 11.73 -3.43 5.49
N TYR A 258 10.84 -3.70 4.54
CA TYR A 258 10.59 -5.05 4.03
C TYR A 258 11.59 -5.32 2.88
N ASP A 259 12.66 -6.09 3.15
CA ASP A 259 13.66 -6.53 2.15
C ASP A 259 13.03 -7.53 1.19
N ASN A 260 12.36 -8.55 1.73
CA ASN A 260 11.70 -9.56 0.92
C ASN A 260 10.42 -10.11 1.57
N ILE A 261 9.38 -10.33 0.77
CA ILE A 261 8.14 -11.02 1.17
C ILE A 261 7.91 -12.21 0.24
N THR A 262 7.88 -13.40 0.82
CA THR A 262 7.50 -14.64 0.13
C THR A 262 6.15 -15.12 0.65
N ILE A 263 5.14 -15.19 -0.21
CA ILE A 263 3.80 -15.72 0.12
C ILE A 263 3.61 -17.05 -0.60
N THR A 264 3.05 -18.06 0.08
CA THR A 264 2.63 -19.31 -0.57
C THR A 264 1.17 -19.61 -0.25
N LEU A 265 0.37 -19.79 -1.30
CA LEU A 265 -1.02 -20.23 -1.23
C LEU A 265 -1.11 -21.71 -1.62
N THR A 266 -1.50 -22.55 -0.67
CA THR A 266 -1.73 -23.98 -0.83
C THR A 266 -3.23 -24.22 -0.97
N PRO A 267 -3.73 -24.85 -2.06
CA PRO A 267 -5.13 -25.24 -2.17
C PRO A 267 -5.60 -26.05 -0.96
N ALA A 268 -6.79 -25.74 -0.43
CA ALA A 268 -7.38 -26.43 0.71
C ALA A 268 -8.68 -27.14 0.31
N SER A 269 -8.83 -28.38 0.76
CA SER A 269 -9.97 -29.27 0.46
C SER A 269 -11.28 -28.88 1.15
#